data_AF-A0A396HYA5-F1
#
_entry.id   AF-A0A396HYA5-F1
#
_cell.length_a   1.000
_cell.length_b   1.000
_cell.length_c   1.000
_cell.angle_alpha   90.00
_cell.angle_beta   90.00
_cell.angle_gamma   90.00
#
_symmetry.space_group_name_H-M   'P 1'
#
loop_
_entity.id
_entity.type
_entity.pdbx_description
1 polymer ?
#
loop_
_entity_poly.entity_id
_entity_poly.type
_entity_poly.pdbx_seq_one_letter_code
_entity_poly.pdbx_strand_id
1 'polypeptide(L)'
;MQNNNTNNGGGGMDELLAVLGYKVRSSSDMADVAEKLEQEGINHLSSDTVDELIANAAYIGTPGKGILAADESTGTIGKRLASIGVENVESNRRALRELLFTAPGVLQYLSGVILSEETLYQSTTAGKPFVDVLNEAGVLPGIKVDKGTVELAGTDGETTTQGLDGLGARCAKYYEAGARFAKWRAVLKIGPNEPSEHSIHENAYGLARYAVICQENGLVPIVEPEILVDGPHDIQKCAAVTEKVLAACYKA
;
A
#
# COMPACT_ATOMS: atom_id res chain seq x y z
N MET A 1 -1.36 -46.88 -23.96
CA MET A 1 -2.29 -45.82 -24.35
C MET A 1 -2.21 -44.72 -23.29
N GLN A 2 -1.56 -43.61 -23.63
CA GLN A 2 -1.51 -42.40 -22.80
C GLN A 2 -2.76 -41.54 -23.05
N ASN A 3 -3.31 -40.95 -22.00
CA ASN A 3 -3.83 -39.57 -21.94
C ASN A 3 -4.25 -39.29 -20.48
N ASN A 4 -3.52 -38.47 -19.72
CA ASN A 4 -3.55 -37.00 -19.68
C ASN A 4 -4.91 -36.44 -19.26
N ASN A 5 -5.02 -36.08 -17.98
CA ASN A 5 -6.05 -35.20 -17.44
C ASN A 5 -5.34 -34.00 -16.82
N THR A 6 -5.16 -32.93 -17.61
CA THR A 6 -4.60 -31.65 -17.19
C THR A 6 -5.70 -30.80 -16.59
N ASN A 7 -5.51 -30.42 -15.33
CA ASN A 7 -6.34 -29.53 -14.56
C ASN A 7 -6.23 -28.11 -15.15
N ASN A 8 -7.35 -27.53 -15.59
CA ASN A 8 -7.39 -26.23 -16.25
C ASN A 8 -7.57 -25.12 -15.19
N GLY A 9 -6.46 -24.55 -14.72
CA GLY A 9 -6.42 -23.40 -13.83
C GLY A 9 -5.94 -22.16 -14.59
N GLY A 10 -6.86 -21.47 -15.26
CA GLY A 10 -6.60 -20.21 -15.96
C GLY A 10 -7.91 -19.44 -16.01
N GLY A 11 -8.07 -18.45 -15.13
CA GLY A 11 -9.33 -17.71 -15.03
C GLY A 11 -9.19 -16.24 -14.62
N GLY A 12 -8.06 -15.79 -14.08
CA GLY A 12 -7.90 -14.40 -13.64
C GLY A 12 -7.42 -13.44 -14.73
N MET A 13 -6.45 -13.86 -15.56
CA MET A 13 -5.83 -12.97 -16.56
C MET A 13 -6.69 -12.86 -17.84
N ASP A 14 -7.38 -13.93 -18.21
CA ASP A 14 -8.25 -13.96 -19.40
C ASP A 14 -9.46 -13.00 -19.27
N GLU A 15 -9.99 -12.83 -18.06
CA GLU A 15 -11.07 -11.86 -17.79
C GLU A 15 -10.58 -10.41 -17.84
N LEU A 16 -9.38 -10.13 -17.34
CA LEU A 16 -8.77 -8.79 -17.39
C LEU A 16 -8.54 -8.33 -18.84
N LEU A 17 -8.05 -9.24 -19.68
CA LEU A 17 -7.79 -8.98 -21.11
C LEU A 17 -9.08 -8.82 -21.92
N ALA A 18 -10.15 -9.56 -21.56
CA ALA A 18 -11.46 -9.39 -22.18
C ALA A 18 -12.09 -8.01 -21.90
N VAL A 19 -11.90 -7.47 -20.70
CA VAL A 19 -12.35 -6.10 -20.33
C VAL A 19 -11.61 -5.03 -21.15
N LEU A 20 -10.37 -5.30 -21.56
CA LEU A 20 -9.56 -4.43 -22.41
C LEU A 20 -9.81 -4.65 -23.92
N GLY A 21 -10.73 -5.54 -24.30
CA GLY A 21 -11.10 -5.81 -25.71
C GLY A 21 -10.21 -6.82 -26.44
N TYR A 22 -9.29 -7.49 -25.73
CA TYR A 22 -8.40 -8.50 -26.30
C TYR A 22 -9.02 -9.91 -26.18
N LYS A 23 -9.16 -10.61 -27.32
CA LYS A 23 -9.62 -12.01 -27.36
C LYS A 23 -8.41 -12.95 -27.41
N VAL A 24 -8.11 -13.62 -26.29
CA VAL A 24 -7.08 -14.66 -26.20
C VAL A 24 -7.59 -15.95 -26.86
N ARG A 25 -6.87 -16.52 -27.84
CA ARG A 25 -7.26 -17.76 -28.54
C ARG A 25 -6.24 -18.90 -28.39
N SER A 26 -5.03 -18.63 -27.87
CA SER A 26 -3.97 -19.63 -27.65
C SER A 26 -2.83 -19.11 -26.75
N SER A 27 -1.96 -20.00 -26.25
CA SER A 27 -0.78 -19.64 -25.44
C SER A 27 0.29 -18.85 -26.22
N SER A 28 0.32 -18.95 -27.55
CA SER A 28 1.15 -18.10 -28.42
C SER A 28 0.64 -16.66 -28.46
N ASP A 29 -0.67 -16.44 -28.30
CA ASP A 29 -1.22 -15.07 -28.28
C ASP A 29 -0.77 -14.30 -27.03
N MET A 30 -0.44 -14.99 -25.92
CA MET A 30 0.07 -14.33 -24.70
C MET A 30 1.47 -13.77 -24.88
N ALA A 31 2.33 -14.47 -25.62
CA ALA A 31 3.65 -13.97 -25.99
C ALA A 31 3.53 -12.79 -26.95
N ASP A 32 2.65 -12.88 -27.95
CA ASP A 32 2.39 -11.80 -28.91
C ASP A 32 1.75 -10.57 -28.25
N VAL A 33 0.93 -10.75 -27.20
CA VAL A 33 0.36 -9.64 -26.41
C VAL A 33 1.42 -9.00 -25.53
N ALA A 34 2.25 -9.77 -24.84
CA ALA A 34 3.36 -9.23 -24.05
C ALA A 34 4.34 -8.45 -24.93
N GLU A 35 4.69 -9.01 -26.10
CA GLU A 35 5.57 -8.38 -27.08
C GLU A 35 4.94 -7.12 -27.70
N LYS A 36 3.60 -7.09 -27.91
CA LYS A 36 2.89 -5.87 -28.33
C LYS A 36 2.81 -4.81 -27.23
N LEU A 37 2.60 -5.19 -25.98
CA LEU A 37 2.60 -4.24 -24.85
C LEU A 37 3.99 -3.64 -24.62
N GLU A 38 5.05 -4.42 -24.87
CA GLU A 38 6.43 -3.93 -24.92
C GLU A 38 6.67 -3.02 -26.14
N GLN A 39 6.20 -3.40 -27.34
CA GLN A 39 6.36 -2.59 -28.57
C GLN A 39 5.52 -1.31 -28.60
N GLU A 40 4.37 -1.28 -27.94
CA GLU A 40 3.53 -0.08 -27.76
C GLU A 40 4.07 0.86 -26.66
N GLY A 41 5.16 0.49 -25.97
CA GLY A 41 5.77 1.30 -24.92
C GLY A 41 4.92 1.41 -23.66
N ILE A 42 4.01 0.45 -23.42
CA ILE A 42 3.02 0.50 -22.33
C ILE A 42 3.61 -0.01 -21.00
N ASN A 43 4.74 -0.71 -21.02
CA ASN A 43 5.53 -0.97 -19.82
C ASN A 43 6.59 0.10 -19.61
N HIS A 44 6.28 1.08 -18.76
CA HIS A 44 7.18 2.14 -18.33
C HIS A 44 8.25 1.66 -17.32
N LEU A 45 8.23 0.38 -16.94
CA LEU A 45 9.14 -0.25 -15.97
C LEU A 45 10.03 -1.30 -16.65
N SER A 46 11.26 -1.45 -16.16
CA SER A 46 12.15 -2.54 -16.60
C SER A 46 11.70 -3.90 -16.04
N SER A 47 12.09 -4.99 -16.70
CA SER A 47 11.76 -6.36 -16.23
C SER A 47 12.26 -6.61 -14.80
N ASP A 48 13.49 -6.19 -14.49
CA ASP A 48 14.09 -6.41 -13.17
C ASP A 48 13.30 -5.70 -12.06
N THR A 49 12.81 -4.48 -12.33
CA THR A 49 11.96 -3.75 -11.39
C THR A 49 10.62 -4.44 -11.20
N VAL A 50 10.00 -4.94 -12.27
CA VAL A 50 8.74 -5.69 -12.19
C VAL A 50 8.92 -6.97 -11.37
N ASP A 51 9.99 -7.72 -11.59
CA ASP A 51 10.28 -8.95 -10.87
C ASP A 51 10.52 -8.70 -9.37
N GLU A 52 11.27 -7.66 -9.00
CA GLU A 52 11.46 -7.28 -7.60
C GLU A 52 10.12 -6.89 -6.93
N LEU A 53 9.28 -6.11 -7.61
CA LEU A 53 7.96 -5.72 -7.09
C LEU A 53 7.07 -6.94 -6.86
N ILE A 54 7.01 -7.88 -7.81
CA ILE A 54 6.23 -9.12 -7.68
C ILE A 54 6.76 -9.96 -6.51
N ALA A 55 8.08 -10.13 -6.39
CA ALA A 55 8.69 -10.92 -5.33
C ALA A 55 8.39 -10.32 -3.94
N ASN A 56 8.53 -8.99 -3.79
CA ASN A 56 8.23 -8.30 -2.53
C ASN A 56 6.73 -8.37 -2.19
N ALA A 57 5.84 -8.17 -3.17
CA ALA A 57 4.39 -8.27 -2.95
C ALA A 57 3.98 -9.70 -2.51
N ALA A 58 4.53 -10.72 -3.17
CA ALA A 58 4.31 -12.11 -2.80
C ALA A 58 4.83 -12.42 -1.39
N TYR A 59 6.00 -11.88 -1.02
CA TYR A 59 6.56 -12.03 0.32
C TYR A 59 5.69 -11.35 1.39
N ILE A 60 5.20 -10.14 1.13
CA ILE A 60 4.27 -9.43 2.02
C ILE A 60 3.02 -10.29 2.27
N GLY A 61 2.51 -10.95 1.24
CA GLY A 61 1.36 -11.87 1.28
C GLY A 61 1.64 -13.28 1.82
N THR A 62 2.77 -13.54 2.48
CA THR A 62 3.12 -14.87 3.00
C THR A 62 2.04 -15.40 3.95
N PRO A 63 1.46 -16.60 3.73
CA PRO A 63 0.47 -17.19 4.62
C PRO A 63 0.96 -17.32 6.07
N GLY A 64 0.12 -16.89 7.02
CA GLY A 64 0.46 -16.92 8.45
C GLY A 64 1.33 -15.76 8.93
N LYS A 65 1.69 -14.82 8.04
CA LYS A 65 2.33 -13.56 8.40
C LYS A 65 1.40 -12.36 8.16
N GLY A 66 1.73 -11.22 8.75
CA GLY A 66 1.03 -9.96 8.53
C GLY A 66 1.95 -8.74 8.54
N ILE A 67 1.35 -7.56 8.46
CA ILE A 67 2.04 -6.27 8.50
C ILE A 67 1.78 -5.59 9.84
N LEU A 68 2.84 -5.08 10.47
CA LEU A 68 2.70 -4.14 11.58
C LEU A 68 2.67 -2.71 11.04
N ALA A 69 1.56 -2.01 11.22
CA ALA A 69 1.46 -0.58 10.91
C ALA A 69 1.96 0.26 12.11
N ALA A 70 3.22 0.71 12.04
CA ALA A 70 3.89 1.54 13.05
C ALA A 70 4.21 2.95 12.51
N ASP A 71 3.39 3.42 11.57
CA ASP A 71 3.55 4.62 10.76
C ASP A 71 2.77 5.82 11.30
N GLU A 72 2.41 5.83 12.58
CA GLU A 72 1.66 6.94 13.16
C GLU A 72 2.45 8.24 13.05
N SER A 73 1.80 9.28 12.49
CA SER A 73 2.35 10.63 12.47
C SER A 73 2.61 11.16 13.88
N THR A 74 3.49 12.14 14.03
CA THR A 74 3.83 12.77 15.31
C THR A 74 2.60 13.23 16.10
N GLY A 75 1.56 13.73 15.42
CA GLY A 75 0.29 14.09 16.05
C GLY A 75 -0.52 12.89 16.52
N THR A 76 -0.58 11.82 15.72
CA THR A 76 -1.35 10.61 16.03
C THR A 76 -0.72 9.84 17.19
N ILE A 77 0.60 9.62 17.14
CA ILE A 77 1.32 8.97 18.23
C ILE A 77 1.29 9.81 19.51
N GLY A 78 1.28 11.15 19.39
CA GLY A 78 1.11 12.03 20.54
C GLY A 78 -0.18 11.78 21.31
N LYS A 79 -1.30 11.58 20.61
CA LYS A 79 -2.58 11.21 21.26
C LYS A 79 -2.49 9.85 21.96
N ARG A 80 -1.81 8.87 21.34
CA ARG A 80 -1.60 7.53 21.94
C ARG A 80 -0.76 7.62 23.22
N LEU A 81 0.38 8.33 23.17
CA LEU A 81 1.26 8.49 24.34
C LEU A 81 0.58 9.28 25.48
N ALA A 82 -0.15 10.35 25.15
CA ALA A 82 -0.90 11.13 26.14
C ALA A 82 -1.93 10.28 26.91
N SER A 83 -2.58 9.31 26.24
CA SER A 83 -3.57 8.43 26.87
C SER A 83 -3.01 7.56 28.00
N ILE A 84 -1.69 7.37 28.04
CA ILE A 84 -0.97 6.62 29.08
C ILE A 84 -0.01 7.50 29.91
N GLY A 85 -0.14 8.83 29.82
CA GLY A 85 0.67 9.78 30.58
C GLY A 85 2.14 9.88 30.13
N VAL A 86 2.45 9.53 28.88
CA VAL A 86 3.81 9.63 28.33
C VAL A 86 3.94 10.87 27.44
N GLU A 87 5.04 11.61 27.59
CA GLU A 87 5.32 12.82 26.81
C GLU A 87 5.65 12.49 25.34
N ASN A 88 5.14 13.32 24.40
CA ASN A 88 5.39 13.16 22.97
C ASN A 88 6.73 13.79 22.51
N VAL A 89 7.83 13.20 22.99
CA VAL A 89 9.20 13.53 22.56
C VAL A 89 9.78 12.43 21.68
N GLU A 90 10.78 12.77 20.85
CA GLU A 90 11.42 11.83 19.92
C GLU A 90 11.90 10.55 20.62
N SER A 91 12.57 10.69 21.76
CA SER A 91 13.14 9.56 22.50
C SER A 91 12.07 8.56 22.95
N ASN A 92 10.88 9.02 23.31
CA ASN A 92 9.74 8.18 23.70
C ASN A 92 9.11 7.50 22.49
N ARG A 93 8.98 8.22 21.36
CA ARG A 93 8.50 7.62 20.09
C ARG A 93 9.46 6.53 19.62
N ARG A 94 10.76 6.81 19.63
CA ARG A 94 11.84 5.86 19.32
C ARG A 94 11.81 4.65 20.25
N ALA A 95 11.67 4.86 21.56
CA ALA A 95 11.60 3.78 22.55
C ALA A 95 10.38 2.86 22.33
N LEU A 96 9.22 3.42 21.96
CA LEU A 96 8.05 2.62 21.59
C LEU A 96 8.34 1.76 20.35
N ARG A 97 8.97 2.31 19.31
CA ARG A 97 9.28 1.55 18.09
C ARG A 97 10.36 0.48 18.35
N GLU A 98 11.37 0.79 19.16
CA GLU A 98 12.36 -0.20 19.61
C GLU A 98 11.70 -1.34 20.39
N LEU A 99 10.76 -1.04 21.30
CA LEU A 99 9.98 -2.05 22.01
C LEU A 99 9.25 -2.98 21.03
N LEU A 100 8.60 -2.43 20.01
CA LEU A 100 7.86 -3.22 19.02
C LEU A 100 8.79 -4.10 18.17
N PHE A 101 9.93 -3.56 17.71
CA PHE A 101 10.81 -4.26 16.78
C PHE A 101 11.78 -5.23 17.46
N THR A 102 11.94 -5.13 18.78
CA THR A 102 12.81 -6.01 19.56
C THR A 102 12.06 -6.97 20.48
N ALA A 103 10.72 -6.96 20.44
CA ALA A 103 9.90 -7.89 21.20
C ALA A 103 10.23 -9.35 20.82
N PRO A 104 10.62 -10.21 21.79
CA PRO A 104 11.08 -11.56 21.49
C PRO A 104 10.02 -12.38 20.74
N GLY A 105 10.41 -12.95 19.59
CA GLY A 105 9.55 -13.83 18.80
C GLY A 105 8.42 -13.14 18.04
N VAL A 106 8.33 -11.80 18.01
CA VAL A 106 7.27 -11.11 17.25
C VAL A 106 7.55 -11.12 15.75
N LEU A 107 8.81 -10.89 15.34
CA LEU A 107 9.17 -10.65 13.94
C LEU A 107 8.93 -11.87 13.03
N GLN A 108 8.91 -13.08 13.58
CA GLN A 108 8.61 -14.29 12.80
C GLN A 108 7.20 -14.31 12.20
N TYR A 109 6.26 -13.55 12.79
CA TYR A 109 4.89 -13.41 12.31
C TYR A 109 4.69 -12.21 11.37
N LEU A 110 5.75 -11.43 11.13
CA LEU A 110 5.69 -10.24 10.30
C LEU A 110 6.35 -10.51 8.95
N SER A 111 5.68 -10.09 7.88
CA SER A 111 6.27 -10.00 6.54
C SER A 111 6.73 -8.58 6.23
N GLY A 112 6.13 -7.57 6.86
CA GLY A 112 6.57 -6.19 6.76
C GLY A 112 6.18 -5.32 7.95
N VAL A 113 6.84 -4.16 8.06
CA VAL A 113 6.48 -3.10 9.01
C VAL A 113 6.37 -1.77 8.27
N ILE A 114 5.26 -1.07 8.41
CA ILE A 114 5.10 0.29 7.88
C ILE A 114 5.67 1.27 8.89
N LEU A 115 6.64 2.06 8.46
CA LEU A 115 7.34 3.05 9.28
C LEU A 115 6.86 4.47 8.95
N SER A 116 6.98 5.35 9.93
CA SER A 116 7.01 6.81 9.67
C SER A 116 8.39 7.22 9.13
N GLU A 117 8.47 8.37 8.47
CA GLU A 117 9.77 8.90 8.00
C GLU A 117 10.77 9.11 9.16
N GLU A 118 10.31 9.60 10.32
CA GLU A 118 11.15 9.71 11.52
C GLU A 118 11.73 8.34 11.91
N THR A 119 10.92 7.29 11.89
CA THR A 119 11.33 5.95 12.30
C THR A 119 12.24 5.26 11.29
N LEU A 120 12.06 5.50 9.99
CA LEU A 120 12.91 4.95 8.94
C LEU A 120 14.39 5.32 9.16
N TYR A 121 14.64 6.53 9.66
CA TYR A 121 15.98 7.06 9.92
C TYR A 121 16.39 7.00 11.41
N GLN A 122 15.61 6.33 12.26
CA GLN A 122 15.95 6.13 13.67
C GLN A 122 16.75 4.84 13.89
N SER A 123 17.41 4.81 15.05
CA SER A 123 18.16 3.66 15.56
C SER A 123 17.69 3.24 16.94
N THR A 124 18.01 1.99 17.29
CA THR A 124 17.96 1.48 18.66
C THR A 124 18.85 2.31 19.58
N THR A 125 18.68 2.15 20.90
CA THR A 125 19.57 2.78 21.89
C THR A 125 21.01 2.33 21.73
N ALA A 126 21.23 1.11 21.22
CA ALA A 126 22.54 0.56 20.91
C ALA A 126 23.12 1.06 19.57
N GLY A 127 22.43 1.96 18.86
CA GLY A 127 22.91 2.59 17.63
C GLY A 127 22.64 1.81 16.35
N LYS A 128 21.89 0.69 16.41
CA LYS A 128 21.54 -0.10 15.22
C LYS A 128 20.32 0.51 14.50
N PRO A 129 20.39 0.83 13.20
CA PRO A 129 19.24 1.32 12.44
C PRO A 129 18.04 0.36 12.52
N PHE A 130 16.82 0.88 12.63
CA PHE A 130 15.63 0.03 12.67
C PHE A 130 15.45 -0.78 11.39
N VAL A 131 15.80 -0.22 10.23
CA VAL A 131 15.80 -0.94 8.95
C VAL A 131 16.67 -2.20 9.01
N ASP A 132 17.83 -2.14 9.65
CA ASP A 132 18.72 -3.29 9.80
C ASP A 132 18.16 -4.33 10.78
N VAL A 133 17.49 -3.88 11.86
CA VAL A 133 16.78 -4.78 12.78
C VAL A 133 15.73 -5.60 12.04
N LEU A 134 14.95 -4.95 11.17
CA LEU A 134 13.90 -5.61 10.38
C LEU A 134 14.50 -6.53 9.31
N ASN A 135 15.46 -6.04 8.53
CA ASN A 135 16.10 -6.79 7.45
C ASN A 135 16.79 -8.07 7.96
N GLU A 136 17.52 -8.00 9.08
CA GLU A 136 18.16 -9.19 9.67
C GLU A 136 17.14 -10.25 10.15
N ALA A 137 15.92 -9.84 10.49
CA ALA A 137 14.83 -10.73 10.83
C ALA A 137 14.02 -11.19 9.59
N GLY A 138 14.43 -10.79 8.39
CA GLY A 138 13.70 -11.05 7.15
C GLY A 138 12.36 -10.33 7.06
N VAL A 139 12.17 -9.21 7.77
CA VAL A 139 10.94 -8.42 7.72
C VAL A 139 11.17 -7.22 6.81
N LEU A 140 10.33 -7.02 5.80
CA LEU A 140 10.50 -5.90 4.89
C LEU A 140 10.20 -4.56 5.59
N PRO A 141 11.07 -3.55 5.48
CA PRO A 141 10.73 -2.19 5.86
C PRO A 141 9.80 -1.57 4.82
N GLY A 142 8.72 -0.94 5.28
CA GLY A 142 7.80 -0.14 4.48
C GLY A 142 7.71 1.28 5.00
N ILE A 143 7.20 2.19 4.19
CA ILE A 143 7.15 3.62 4.52
C ILE A 143 5.79 4.25 4.19
N LYS A 144 5.22 5.01 5.12
CA LYS A 144 4.07 5.87 4.84
C LYS A 144 4.55 7.12 4.09
N VAL A 145 3.99 7.37 2.91
CA VAL A 145 4.46 8.46 2.01
C VAL A 145 3.44 9.57 1.75
N ASP A 146 2.18 9.37 2.17
CA ASP A 146 1.16 10.41 2.14
C ASP A 146 1.42 11.48 3.21
N LYS A 147 1.01 12.72 2.91
CA LYS A 147 1.14 13.89 3.79
C LYS A 147 -0.18 14.23 4.50
N GLY A 148 -1.04 13.24 4.70
CA GLY A 148 -2.31 13.36 5.39
C GLY A 148 -3.45 13.87 4.50
N THR A 149 -4.63 13.92 5.11
CA THR A 149 -5.87 14.34 4.46
C THR A 149 -6.07 15.85 4.52
N VAL A 150 -6.69 16.39 3.49
CA VAL A 150 -7.20 17.77 3.42
C VAL A 150 -8.67 17.73 3.03
N GLU A 151 -9.43 18.74 3.44
CA GLU A 151 -10.85 18.86 3.08
C GLU A 151 -11.00 19.04 1.57
N LEU A 152 -11.94 18.29 0.99
CA LEU A 152 -12.25 18.37 -0.43
C LEU A 152 -13.26 19.51 -0.64
N ALA A 153 -12.79 20.62 -1.23
CA ALA A 153 -13.59 21.83 -1.39
C ALA A 153 -14.91 21.56 -2.13
N GLY A 154 -16.02 22.12 -1.62
CA GLY A 154 -17.34 21.94 -2.21
C GLY A 154 -18.06 20.64 -1.80
N THR A 155 -17.49 19.89 -0.85
CA THR A 155 -18.15 18.72 -0.23
C THR A 155 -18.56 19.04 1.21
N ASP A 156 -19.43 18.21 1.80
CA ASP A 156 -19.76 18.29 3.21
C ASP A 156 -18.69 17.56 4.03
N GLY A 157 -17.52 18.18 4.21
CA GLY A 157 -16.44 17.64 5.05
C GLY A 157 -15.91 16.27 4.61
N GLU A 158 -15.91 15.98 3.31
CA GLU A 158 -15.15 14.86 2.76
C GLU A 158 -13.69 15.27 2.54
N THR A 159 -12.81 14.30 2.29
CA THR A 159 -11.37 14.56 2.19
C THR A 159 -10.76 14.00 0.92
N THR A 160 -9.66 14.62 0.49
CA THR A 160 -8.64 14.01 -0.39
C THR A 160 -7.31 13.93 0.36
N THR A 161 -6.33 13.21 -0.19
CA THR A 161 -5.03 13.01 0.44
C THR A 161 -3.93 13.68 -0.37
N GLN A 162 -3.06 14.42 0.32
CA GLN A 162 -1.97 15.16 -0.30
C GLN A 162 -0.64 14.41 -0.20
N GLY A 163 0.33 14.80 -1.03
CA GLY A 163 1.71 14.28 -0.98
C GLY A 163 2.32 13.89 -2.31
N LEU A 164 1.60 14.01 -3.43
CA LEU A 164 2.10 13.58 -4.74
C LEU A 164 3.27 14.45 -5.23
N ASP A 165 3.32 15.72 -4.83
CA ASP A 165 4.41 16.62 -5.20
C ASP A 165 5.75 16.13 -4.66
N GLY A 166 6.69 15.91 -5.58
CA GLY A 166 8.01 15.37 -5.29
C GLY A 166 8.00 13.93 -4.75
N LEU A 167 6.90 13.18 -4.90
CA LEU A 167 6.78 11.81 -4.37
C LEU A 167 7.85 10.88 -4.94
N GLY A 168 8.10 10.88 -6.24
CA GLY A 168 9.11 10.00 -6.86
C GLY A 168 10.51 10.19 -6.24
N ALA A 169 10.95 11.45 -6.08
CA ALA A 169 12.23 11.76 -5.44
C ALA A 169 12.30 11.32 -3.97
N ARG A 170 11.16 11.28 -3.25
CA ARG A 170 11.11 10.73 -1.89
C ARG A 170 11.14 9.19 -1.92
N CYS A 171 10.36 8.56 -2.79
CA CYS A 171 10.36 7.10 -2.96
C CYS A 171 11.76 6.57 -3.27
N ALA A 172 12.49 7.19 -4.20
CA ALA A 172 13.88 6.83 -4.50
C ALA A 172 14.78 6.85 -3.24
N LYS A 173 14.69 7.93 -2.43
CA LYS A 173 15.45 8.03 -1.17
C LYS A 173 15.03 7.00 -0.14
N TYR A 174 13.74 6.65 -0.07
CA TYR A 174 13.28 5.62 0.86
C TYR A 174 13.71 4.23 0.42
N TYR A 175 13.73 3.94 -0.88
CA TYR A 175 14.26 2.70 -1.42
C TYR A 175 15.75 2.55 -1.10
N GLU A 176 16.54 3.61 -1.30
CA GLU A 176 17.96 3.70 -0.89
C GLU A 176 18.13 3.48 0.63
N ALA A 177 17.21 3.99 1.44
CA ALA A 177 17.19 3.78 2.89
C ALA A 177 16.71 2.38 3.33
N GLY A 178 16.33 1.50 2.39
CA GLY A 178 15.98 0.11 2.65
C GLY A 178 14.47 -0.20 2.64
N ALA A 179 13.60 0.76 2.36
CA ALA A 179 12.18 0.48 2.17
C ALA A 179 11.95 -0.35 0.90
N ARG A 180 10.98 -1.27 0.93
CA ARG A 180 10.58 -2.10 -0.23
C ARG A 180 9.10 -2.04 -0.56
N PHE A 181 8.33 -1.38 0.29
CA PHE A 181 6.95 -1.07 0.03
C PHE A 181 6.57 0.27 0.65
N ALA A 182 5.50 0.85 0.15
CA ALA A 182 4.97 2.11 0.63
C ALA A 182 3.51 1.95 1.05
N LYS A 183 3.00 2.93 1.79
CA LYS A 183 1.58 3.04 2.13
C LYS A 183 1.06 4.44 1.83
N TRP A 184 -0.14 4.51 1.28
CA TRP A 184 -0.89 5.75 1.13
C TRP A 184 -2.33 5.55 1.56
N ARG A 185 -2.76 6.36 2.52
CA ARG A 185 -4.11 6.30 3.10
C ARG A 185 -5.00 7.39 2.53
N ALA A 186 -6.06 6.98 1.83
CA ALA A 186 -7.23 7.80 1.53
C ALA A 186 -8.33 7.55 2.56
N VAL A 187 -9.19 8.55 2.79
CA VAL A 187 -10.28 8.46 3.77
C VAL A 187 -11.58 8.89 3.12
N LEU A 188 -12.56 8.01 3.21
CA LEU A 188 -13.94 8.25 2.80
C LEU A 188 -14.85 8.00 3.99
N LYS A 189 -15.98 8.69 4.04
CA LYS A 189 -16.96 8.57 5.12
C LYS A 189 -18.32 8.15 4.58
N ILE A 190 -19.10 7.46 5.41
CA ILE A 190 -20.49 7.15 5.11
C ILE A 190 -21.37 8.11 5.89
N GLY A 191 -22.16 8.90 5.15
CA GLY A 191 -23.14 9.81 5.72
C GLY A 191 -24.46 9.72 4.95
N PRO A 192 -25.36 10.71 5.15
CA PRO A 192 -26.62 10.77 4.42
C PRO A 192 -26.41 10.83 2.89
N ASN A 193 -25.38 11.57 2.45
CA ASN A 193 -25.07 11.77 1.03
C ASN A 193 -23.65 11.28 0.65
N GLU A 194 -22.82 10.94 1.64
CA GLU A 194 -21.42 10.54 1.47
C GLU A 194 -21.27 8.99 1.40
N PRO A 195 -20.25 8.49 0.68
CA PRO A 195 -19.28 9.26 -0.09
C PRO A 195 -19.86 9.76 -1.43
N SER A 196 -19.59 11.02 -1.76
CA SER A 196 -19.98 11.60 -3.04
C SER A 196 -19.16 11.00 -4.19
N GLU A 197 -19.69 11.05 -5.42
CA GLU A 197 -18.90 10.64 -6.60
C GLU A 197 -17.59 11.42 -6.73
N HIS A 198 -17.61 12.70 -6.32
CA HIS A 198 -16.43 13.54 -6.36
C HIS A 198 -15.34 13.03 -5.40
N SER A 199 -15.70 12.69 -4.16
CA SER A 199 -14.76 12.12 -3.18
C SER A 199 -14.22 10.76 -3.63
N ILE A 200 -15.08 9.90 -4.17
CA ILE A 200 -14.65 8.58 -4.69
C ILE A 200 -13.65 8.76 -5.83
N HIS A 201 -13.97 9.60 -6.81
CA HIS A 201 -13.12 9.83 -7.98
C HIS A 201 -11.76 10.42 -7.58
N GLU A 202 -11.76 11.47 -6.76
CA GLU A 202 -10.54 12.16 -6.37
C GLU A 202 -9.59 11.25 -5.57
N ASN A 203 -10.12 10.47 -4.62
CA ASN A 203 -9.30 9.54 -3.84
C ASN A 203 -8.79 8.36 -4.69
N ALA A 204 -9.63 7.78 -5.55
CA ALA A 204 -9.21 6.72 -6.46
C ALA A 204 -8.09 7.20 -7.40
N TYR A 205 -8.22 8.40 -7.97
CA TYR A 205 -7.22 8.99 -8.85
C TYR A 205 -5.90 9.30 -8.12
N GLY A 206 -5.99 9.84 -6.90
CA GLY A 206 -4.82 10.07 -6.04
C GLY A 206 -4.06 8.78 -5.72
N LEU A 207 -4.79 7.72 -5.37
CA LEU A 207 -4.24 6.39 -5.08
C LEU A 207 -3.57 5.76 -6.31
N ALA A 208 -4.20 5.84 -7.49
CA ALA A 208 -3.62 5.31 -8.73
C ALA A 208 -2.31 6.03 -9.10
N ARG A 209 -2.30 7.37 -9.02
CA ARG A 209 -1.07 8.16 -9.23
C ARG A 209 0.03 7.82 -8.23
N TYR A 210 -0.33 7.67 -6.95
CA TYR A 210 0.60 7.23 -5.92
C TYR A 210 1.21 5.86 -6.27
N ALA A 211 0.36 4.90 -6.67
CA ALA A 211 0.78 3.54 -6.93
C ALA A 211 1.80 3.46 -8.08
N VAL A 212 1.53 4.12 -9.21
CA VAL A 212 2.45 4.17 -10.35
C VAL A 212 3.78 4.80 -9.96
N ILE A 213 3.77 5.94 -9.27
CA ILE A 213 5.00 6.60 -8.82
C ILE A 213 5.81 5.71 -7.88
N CYS A 214 5.17 4.92 -7.01
CA CYS A 214 5.86 3.96 -6.16
C CYS A 214 6.51 2.83 -6.96
N GLN A 215 5.80 2.25 -7.92
CA GLN A 215 6.31 1.18 -8.78
C GLN A 215 7.51 1.66 -9.62
N GLU A 216 7.44 2.87 -10.18
CA GLU A 216 8.55 3.55 -10.88
C GLU A 216 9.82 3.71 -10.03
N ASN A 217 9.67 3.65 -8.70
CA ASN A 217 10.76 3.83 -7.75
C ASN A 217 11.02 2.56 -6.92
N GLY A 218 10.58 1.38 -7.40
CA GLY A 218 10.90 0.08 -6.79
C GLY A 218 10.18 -0.23 -5.47
N LEU A 219 9.11 0.49 -5.15
CA LEU A 219 8.31 0.27 -3.93
C LEU A 219 6.97 -0.36 -4.27
N VAL A 220 6.62 -1.48 -3.63
CA VAL A 220 5.27 -2.06 -3.72
C VAL A 220 4.27 -1.10 -3.07
N PRO A 221 3.23 -0.60 -3.78
CA PRO A 221 2.27 0.32 -3.20
C PRO A 221 1.15 -0.40 -2.45
N ILE A 222 1.00 -0.14 -1.15
CA ILE A 222 -0.21 -0.48 -0.41
C ILE A 222 -1.22 0.65 -0.59
N VAL A 223 -2.27 0.34 -1.34
CA VAL A 223 -3.41 1.21 -1.65
C VAL A 223 -4.45 1.07 -0.56
N GLU A 224 -4.64 2.11 0.28
CA GLU A 224 -5.53 2.08 1.44
C GLU A 224 -6.70 3.08 1.26
N PRO A 225 -7.80 2.69 0.58
CA PRO A 225 -9.03 3.48 0.50
C PRO A 225 -9.91 3.21 1.72
N GLU A 226 -9.57 3.81 2.86
CA GLU A 226 -10.29 3.55 4.11
C GLU A 226 -11.68 4.19 4.09
N ILE A 227 -12.70 3.35 4.23
CA ILE A 227 -14.07 3.78 4.54
C ILE A 227 -14.22 3.76 6.05
N LEU A 228 -14.43 4.94 6.65
CA LEU A 228 -14.59 5.09 8.08
C LEU A 228 -15.80 4.31 8.59
N VAL A 229 -15.64 3.68 9.76
CA VAL A 229 -16.70 2.97 10.48
C VAL A 229 -17.68 3.93 11.19
N ASP A 230 -17.34 5.22 11.25
CA ASP A 230 -18.14 6.25 11.90
C ASP A 230 -19.55 6.37 11.28
N GLY A 231 -20.54 6.52 12.15
CA GLY A 231 -21.93 6.77 11.77
C GLY A 231 -22.89 5.61 12.10
N PRO A 232 -24.21 5.81 11.90
CA PRO A 232 -25.24 4.85 12.29
C PRO A 232 -25.60 3.85 11.18
N HIS A 233 -24.76 3.69 10.16
CA HIS A 233 -25.05 2.84 9.01
C HIS A 233 -24.90 1.35 9.34
N ASP A 234 -25.62 0.49 8.61
CA ASP A 234 -25.53 -0.95 8.79
C ASP A 234 -24.45 -1.59 7.90
N ILE A 235 -24.24 -2.89 8.08
CA ILE A 235 -23.25 -3.66 7.32
C ILE A 235 -23.56 -3.70 5.81
N GLN A 236 -24.83 -3.62 5.41
CA GLN A 236 -25.23 -3.67 4.01
C GLN A 236 -24.84 -2.36 3.30
N LYS A 237 -25.05 -1.23 3.97
CA LYS A 237 -24.59 0.08 3.49
C LYS A 237 -23.07 0.12 3.40
N CYS A 238 -22.35 -0.39 4.40
CA CYS A 238 -20.88 -0.47 4.37
C CYS A 238 -20.40 -1.33 3.18
N ALA A 239 -20.99 -2.50 2.95
CA ALA A 239 -20.65 -3.36 1.81
C ALA A 239 -20.88 -2.65 0.47
N ALA A 240 -22.06 -2.04 0.27
CA ALA A 240 -22.38 -1.34 -0.98
C ALA A 240 -21.44 -0.17 -1.27
N VAL A 241 -21.06 0.61 -0.24
CA VAL A 241 -20.08 1.69 -0.40
C VAL A 241 -18.69 1.12 -0.70
N THR A 242 -18.29 0.05 0.00
CA THR A 242 -17.01 -0.63 -0.23
C THR A 242 -16.88 -1.13 -1.66
N GLU A 243 -17.89 -1.83 -2.19
CA GLU A 243 -17.90 -2.30 -3.58
C GLU A 243 -17.70 -1.15 -4.57
N LYS A 244 -18.41 -0.04 -4.37
CA LYS A 244 -18.32 1.14 -5.24
C LYS A 244 -16.94 1.78 -5.19
N VAL A 245 -16.37 1.98 -4.00
CA VAL A 245 -15.06 2.61 -3.81
C VAL A 245 -13.95 1.73 -4.38
N LEU A 246 -13.99 0.41 -4.11
CA LEU A 246 -13.00 -0.52 -4.65
C LEU A 246 -13.09 -0.61 -6.17
N ALA A 247 -14.30 -0.68 -6.75
CA ALA A 247 -14.48 -0.67 -8.19
C ALA A 247 -13.86 0.58 -8.84
N ALA A 248 -14.03 1.76 -8.23
CA ALA A 248 -13.41 3.00 -8.70
C ALA A 248 -11.87 2.95 -8.58
N CYS A 249 -11.32 2.43 -7.48
CA CYS A 249 -9.87 2.31 -7.27
C CYS A 249 -9.22 1.36 -8.29
N TYR A 250 -9.83 0.22 -8.58
CA TYR A 250 -9.32 -0.72 -9.59
C TYR A 250 -9.46 -0.20 -11.03
N LYS A 251 -10.43 0.70 -11.28
CA LYS A 251 -10.67 1.28 -12.60
C LYS A 251 -9.74 2.46 -12.92
N ALA A 252 -9.33 3.22 -11.91
CA ALA A 252 -8.46 4.38 -12.01
C ALA A 252 -7.04 3.97 -12.42
#